data_AF-A0A2H9Q3A1-F1
#
_entry.id   AF-A0A2H9Q3A1-F1
#
_cell.length_a   1.000
_cell.length_b   1.000
_cell.length_c   1.000
_cell.angle_alpha   90.00
_cell.angle_beta   90.00
_cell.angle_gamma   90.00
#
_symmetry.space_group_name_H-M   'P 1'
#
loop_
_entity.id
_entity.type
_entity.pdbx_description
1 polymer ?
#
loop_
_entity_poly.entity_id
_entity_poly.type
_entity_poly.pdbx_seq_one_letter_code
_entity_poly.pdbx_strand_id
1 'polypeptide(L)'
;MSVLICGFDDSNHAGDGKGDIVAGVFSSYLEDSVVTRFKNRRDRELFRRWFSEHPQQKDYRFAALNDRELRKIQSNLPLVAPALISDYLLSGGVEFDIAKLYFDGRLEGWHKEFLRDTFSGRFRKITIGSFVKKKHVHECPTVIYIADILAHDIYTSTYREVINNEKRVAVDESRLLRIVNGGKYE
;
A
#
# COMPACT_ATOMS: atom_id res chain seq x y z
N MET A 1 8.41 21.89 5.39
CA MET A 1 7.57 20.84 5.99
C MET A 1 7.50 19.70 5.00
N SER A 2 8.12 18.58 5.31
CA SER A 2 8.25 17.44 4.39
C SER A 2 6.98 16.58 4.42
N VAL A 3 6.58 16.07 3.25
CA VAL A 3 5.35 15.29 3.09
C VAL A 3 5.67 13.94 2.48
N LEU A 4 5.25 12.86 3.14
CA LEU A 4 5.23 11.52 2.58
C LEU A 4 3.84 11.23 1.99
N ILE A 5 3.83 10.75 0.75
CA ILE A 5 2.64 10.37 0.02
C ILE A 5 2.71 8.86 -0.23
N CYS A 6 1.70 8.14 0.23
CA CYS A 6 1.63 6.70 0.14
C CYS A 6 0.39 6.29 -0.65
N GLY A 7 0.56 5.40 -1.63
CA GLY A 7 -0.52 4.71 -2.32
C GLY A 7 -0.45 3.22 -2.06
N PHE A 8 -1.57 2.60 -1.71
CA PHE A 8 -1.66 1.17 -1.43
C PHE A 8 -2.74 0.52 -2.28
N ASP A 9 -2.44 -0.66 -2.81
CA ASP A 9 -3.38 -1.54 -3.48
C ASP A 9 -2.96 -3.00 -3.27
N ASP A 10 -3.92 -3.91 -3.39
CA ASP A 10 -3.72 -5.34 -3.26
C ASP A 10 -4.11 -6.11 -4.53
N SER A 11 -3.42 -7.22 -4.78
CA SER A 11 -3.79 -8.16 -5.85
C SER A 11 -4.08 -9.52 -5.25
N ASN A 12 -5.36 -9.86 -5.27
CA ASN A 12 -5.93 -11.02 -4.60
C ASN A 12 -6.78 -11.88 -5.56
N HIS A 13 -6.18 -12.45 -6.62
CA HIS A 13 -6.93 -13.40 -7.44
C HIS A 13 -7.30 -14.65 -6.61
N ALA A 14 -8.57 -14.72 -6.19
CA ALA A 14 -9.12 -15.79 -5.40
C ALA A 14 -8.99 -17.13 -6.15
N GLY A 15 -8.08 -18.00 -5.69
CA GLY A 15 -7.97 -19.38 -6.19
C GLY A 15 -6.54 -19.87 -6.45
N ASP A 16 -5.58 -18.99 -6.74
CA ASP A 16 -4.37 -19.42 -7.48
C ASP A 16 -3.14 -19.75 -6.60
N GLY A 17 -3.33 -19.95 -5.30
CA GLY A 17 -2.26 -20.38 -4.37
C GLY A 17 -1.12 -19.38 -4.12
N LYS A 18 -0.99 -18.31 -4.91
CA LYS A 18 0.09 -17.30 -4.87
C LYS A 18 0.00 -16.27 -3.74
N GLY A 19 -0.90 -16.44 -2.79
CA GLY A 19 -1.01 -15.50 -1.69
C GLY A 19 -1.67 -14.18 -2.10
N ASP A 20 -1.59 -13.16 -1.24
CA ASP A 20 -2.14 -11.81 -1.43
C ASP A 20 -0.93 -10.88 -1.50
N ILE A 21 -0.84 -10.10 -2.56
CA ILE A 21 0.23 -9.13 -2.72
C ILE A 21 -0.32 -7.77 -2.34
N VAL A 22 0.18 -7.21 -1.24
CA VAL A 22 -0.12 -5.82 -0.85
C VAL A 22 1.08 -4.96 -1.22
N ALA A 23 0.87 -3.99 -2.10
CA ALA A 23 1.90 -3.07 -2.55
C ALA A 23 1.71 -1.68 -1.93
N GLY A 24 2.82 -1.06 -1.54
CA GLY A 24 2.90 0.32 -1.07
C GLY A 24 3.87 1.11 -1.93
N VAL A 25 3.41 2.21 -2.49
CA VAL A 25 4.21 3.14 -3.31
C VAL A 25 4.38 4.44 -2.54
N PHE A 26 5.61 4.95 -2.49
CA PHE A 26 6.00 6.09 -1.68
C PHE A 26 6.53 7.22 -2.55
N SER A 27 6.11 8.44 -2.28
CA SER A 27 6.57 9.64 -2.98
C SER A 27 6.70 10.83 -2.03
N SER A 28 7.67 11.71 -2.28
CA SER A 28 7.72 13.05 -1.67
C SER A 28 7.22 14.16 -2.61
N TYR A 29 6.69 13.81 -3.79
CA TYR A 29 6.28 14.76 -4.84
C TYR A 29 4.78 15.02 -4.76
N LEU A 30 4.38 16.25 -4.43
CA LEU A 30 2.99 16.60 -4.06
C LEU A 30 1.97 16.30 -5.15
N GLU A 31 2.39 16.40 -6.41
CA GLU A 31 1.62 16.11 -7.61
C GLU A 31 1.11 14.66 -7.62
N ASP A 32 1.83 13.73 -7.00
CA ASP A 32 1.40 12.33 -6.91
C ASP A 32 0.21 12.12 -5.95
N SER A 33 -0.14 13.13 -5.15
CA SER A 33 -1.32 13.15 -4.28
C SER A 33 -2.58 13.73 -4.95
N VAL A 34 -2.45 14.26 -6.17
CA VAL A 34 -3.56 14.88 -6.90
C VAL A 34 -4.45 13.81 -7.52
N VAL A 35 -5.75 13.88 -7.21
CA VAL A 35 -6.75 12.98 -7.78
C VAL A 35 -6.93 13.30 -9.26
N THR A 36 -6.78 12.29 -10.11
CA THR A 36 -7.02 12.39 -11.55
C THR A 36 -7.76 11.17 -12.06
N ARG A 37 -8.13 11.18 -13.34
CA ARG A 37 -8.89 10.09 -13.99
C ARG A 37 -7.95 9.23 -14.82
N PHE A 38 -7.83 7.97 -14.43
CA PHE A 38 -7.15 6.95 -15.19
C PHE A 38 -8.15 6.04 -15.91
N LYS A 39 -7.80 5.63 -17.13
CA LYS A 39 -8.54 4.59 -17.85
C LYS A 39 -8.38 3.28 -17.08
N ASN A 40 -9.41 2.43 -17.07
CA ASN A 40 -9.33 1.11 -16.47
C ASN A 40 -8.53 0.11 -17.32
N ARG A 41 -7.27 0.43 -17.58
CA ARG A 41 -6.23 -0.39 -18.21
C ARG A 41 -4.92 -0.08 -17.49
N ARG A 42 -3.99 -1.03 -17.39
CA ARG A 42 -2.69 -0.79 -16.77
C ARG A 42 -1.76 -0.06 -17.74
N ASP A 43 -1.42 1.19 -17.44
CA ASP A 43 -0.51 2.00 -18.25
C ASP A 43 0.95 1.75 -17.84
N ARG A 44 1.60 0.81 -18.51
CA ARG A 44 2.99 0.40 -18.21
C ARG A 44 4.01 1.48 -18.54
N GLU A 45 3.70 2.35 -19.49
CA GLU A 45 4.59 3.46 -19.84
C GLU A 45 4.58 4.50 -18.74
N LEU A 46 3.39 4.88 -18.25
CA LEU A 46 3.26 5.75 -17.09
C LEU A 46 4.00 5.17 -15.88
N PHE A 47 3.85 3.87 -15.61
CA PHE A 47 4.52 3.19 -14.51
C PHE A 47 6.05 3.32 -14.58
N ARG A 48 6.65 2.98 -15.73
CA ARG A 48 8.10 3.11 -15.93
C ARG A 48 8.56 4.56 -15.80
N ARG A 49 7.83 5.48 -16.42
CA ARG A 49 8.14 6.91 -16.37
C ARG A 49 8.10 7.42 -14.93
N TRP A 50 7.09 7.03 -14.16
CA TRP A 50 6.90 7.47 -12.79
C TRP A 50 8.12 7.18 -11.92
N PHE A 51 8.68 5.98 -11.97
CA PHE A 51 9.91 5.62 -11.25
C PHE A 51 11.17 6.30 -11.80
N SER A 52 11.22 6.63 -13.10
CA SER A 52 12.40 7.23 -13.73
C SER A 52 12.52 8.76 -13.57
N GLU A 53 11.42 9.49 -13.38
CA GLU A 53 11.44 10.96 -13.33
C GLU A 53 12.14 11.48 -12.07
N HIS A 54 11.85 10.88 -10.91
CA HIS A 54 12.38 11.30 -9.61
C HIS A 54 12.77 10.09 -8.74
N PRO A 55 13.75 9.28 -9.17
CA PRO A 55 14.06 7.97 -8.57
C PRO A 55 14.52 8.06 -7.10
N GLN A 56 15.04 9.21 -6.67
CA GLN A 56 15.45 9.43 -5.27
C GLN A 56 14.27 9.80 -4.35
N GLN A 57 13.13 10.16 -4.92
CA GLN A 57 11.94 10.62 -4.20
C GLN A 57 10.78 9.64 -4.28
N LYS A 58 10.93 8.58 -5.07
CA LYS A 58 9.90 7.62 -5.42
C LYS A 58 10.43 6.22 -5.19
N ASP A 59 9.71 5.43 -4.41
CA ASP A 59 10.11 4.06 -4.10
C ASP A 59 8.86 3.18 -3.87
N TYR A 60 9.05 1.89 -3.68
CA TYR A 60 7.98 0.97 -3.34
C TYR A 60 8.44 -0.13 -2.37
N ARG A 61 7.49 -0.67 -1.63
CA ARG A 61 7.64 -1.91 -0.85
C ARG A 61 6.41 -2.77 -1.07
N PHE A 62 6.53 -4.05 -0.80
CA PHE A 62 5.37 -4.94 -0.85
C PHE A 62 5.48 -6.07 0.16
N ALA A 63 4.35 -6.66 0.52
CA ALA A 63 4.30 -7.90 1.28
C ALA A 63 3.55 -8.97 0.49
N ALA A 64 3.97 -10.21 0.65
CA ALA A 64 3.29 -11.39 0.13
C ALA A 64 2.74 -12.19 1.31
N LEU A 65 1.42 -12.19 1.46
CA LEU A 65 0.71 -12.90 2.52
C LEU A 65 0.22 -14.25 2.02
N ASN A 66 0.30 -15.30 2.83
CA ASN A 66 -0.14 -16.64 2.45
C ASN A 66 -1.38 -17.11 3.21
N ASP A 67 -1.78 -16.39 4.26
CA ASP A 67 -2.92 -16.74 5.08
C ASP A 67 -4.24 -16.51 4.32
N ARG A 68 -5.05 -17.57 4.26
CA ARG A 68 -6.35 -17.58 3.59
C ARG A 68 -7.48 -17.11 4.51
N GLU A 69 -7.31 -17.24 5.82
CA GLU A 69 -8.33 -16.86 6.80
C GLU A 69 -8.35 -15.35 7.00
N LEU A 70 -7.19 -14.70 7.09
CA LEU A 70 -7.11 -13.24 7.24
C LEU A 70 -7.88 -12.50 6.14
N ARG A 71 -7.77 -12.98 4.90
CA ARG A 71 -8.48 -12.45 3.72
C ARG A 71 -9.99 -12.59 3.75
N LYS A 72 -10.51 -13.66 4.38
CA LYS A 72 -11.96 -13.88 4.45
C LYS A 72 -12.62 -12.91 5.39
N ILE A 73 -11.87 -12.43 6.39
CA ILE A 73 -12.39 -11.58 7.45
C ILE A 73 -12.45 -10.13 6.96
N GLN A 74 -11.38 -9.64 6.32
CA GLN A 74 -11.26 -8.24 5.91
C GLN A 74 -10.16 -7.99 4.87
N SER A 75 -10.05 -6.74 4.41
CA SER A 75 -8.94 -6.29 3.57
C SER A 75 -7.63 -6.23 4.37
N ASN A 76 -6.56 -6.78 3.78
CA ASN A 76 -5.21 -6.76 4.38
C ASN A 76 -4.50 -5.41 4.23
N LEU A 77 -4.96 -4.58 3.28
CA LEU A 77 -4.35 -3.29 2.96
C LEU A 77 -4.06 -2.41 4.19
N PRO A 78 -5.06 -2.05 5.02
CA PRO A 78 -4.82 -1.18 6.18
C PRO A 78 -3.94 -1.84 7.24
N LEU A 79 -3.92 -3.17 7.32
CA LEU A 79 -3.15 -3.92 8.32
C LEU A 79 -1.67 -4.05 7.95
N VAL A 80 -1.38 -4.17 6.65
CA VAL A 80 -0.02 -4.33 6.12
C VAL A 80 0.68 -2.99 5.90
N ALA A 81 -0.06 -1.93 5.53
CA ALA A 81 0.50 -0.63 5.23
C ALA A 81 1.48 -0.10 6.30
N PRO A 82 1.24 -0.26 7.62
CA PRO A 82 2.20 0.12 8.64
C PRO A 82 3.59 -0.49 8.50
N ALA A 83 3.67 -1.78 8.17
CA ALA A 83 4.95 -2.47 8.00
C ALA A 83 5.70 -1.93 6.78
N LEU A 84 5.00 -1.71 5.67
CA LEU A 84 5.60 -1.18 4.43
C LEU A 84 6.14 0.25 4.62
N ILE A 85 5.36 1.11 5.28
CA ILE A 85 5.78 2.49 5.58
C ILE A 85 7.00 2.47 6.51
N SER A 86 6.98 1.65 7.56
CA SER A 86 8.08 1.57 8.52
C SER A 86 9.38 1.12 7.86
N ASP A 87 9.33 0.10 7.00
CA ASP A 87 10.48 -0.38 6.24
C ASP A 87 11.04 0.68 5.30
N TYR A 88 10.17 1.40 4.57
CA TYR A 88 10.58 2.51 3.70
C TYR A 88 11.29 3.62 4.49
N LEU A 89 10.72 4.03 5.63
CA LEU A 89 11.32 5.09 6.45
C LEU A 89 12.67 4.70 7.05
N LEU A 90 12.79 3.45 7.52
CA LEU A 90 14.03 2.94 8.12
C LEU A 90 15.14 2.81 7.08
N SER A 91 14.83 2.28 5.91
CA SER A 91 15.81 2.09 4.83
C SER A 91 16.28 3.39 4.20
N GLY A 92 15.40 4.41 4.12
CA GLY A 92 15.75 5.72 3.59
C GLY A 92 16.46 6.64 4.58
N GLY A 93 16.32 6.41 5.89
CA GLY A 93 16.80 7.35 6.92
C GLY A 93 16.15 8.74 6.81
N VAL A 94 14.95 8.82 6.20
CA VAL A 94 14.26 10.08 5.92
C VAL A 94 13.14 10.31 6.93
N GLU A 95 12.99 11.56 7.36
CA GLU A 95 11.90 11.99 8.23
C GLU A 95 10.90 12.89 7.50
N PHE A 96 9.62 12.67 7.78
CA PHE A 96 8.52 13.42 7.21
C PHE A 96 7.65 14.01 8.32
N ASP A 97 7.25 15.27 8.17
CA ASP A 97 6.34 15.91 9.12
C ASP A 97 4.89 15.45 8.93
N ILE A 98 4.50 15.21 7.68
CA ILE A 98 3.13 14.92 7.27
C ILE A 98 3.10 13.61 6.48
N ALA A 99 2.10 12.77 6.73
CA ALA A 99 1.79 11.61 5.91
C ALA A 99 0.40 11.73 5.25
N LYS A 100 0.34 11.41 3.96
CA LYS A 100 -0.90 11.23 3.20
C LYS A 100 -0.98 9.77 2.77
N LEU A 101 -1.91 9.03 3.35
CA LEU A 101 -2.10 7.59 3.12
C LEU A 101 -3.34 7.39 2.25
N TYR A 102 -3.17 6.74 1.10
CA TYR A 102 -4.24 6.51 0.16
C TYR A 102 -4.37 5.02 -0.19
N PHE A 103 -5.59 4.52 -0.17
CA PHE A 103 -5.89 3.09 -0.35
C PHE A 103 -6.89 2.89 -1.50
N ASP A 104 -6.64 1.94 -2.41
CA ASP A 104 -7.67 1.43 -3.32
C ASP A 104 -8.60 0.48 -2.54
N GLY A 105 -9.90 0.76 -2.55
CA GLY A 105 -10.89 0.03 -1.78
C GLY A 105 -11.48 0.80 -0.59
N ARG A 106 -12.36 0.13 0.15
CA ARG A 106 -13.14 0.72 1.23
C ARG A 106 -12.41 0.57 2.57
N LEU A 107 -12.31 1.66 3.33
CA LEU A 107 -11.86 1.63 4.71
C LEU A 107 -13.02 1.84 5.68
N GLU A 108 -13.07 1.02 6.71
CA GLU A 108 -13.96 1.18 7.87
C GLU A 108 -13.41 2.24 8.83
N GLY A 109 -14.25 2.68 9.78
CA GLY A 109 -13.87 3.69 10.78
C GLY A 109 -12.66 3.27 11.60
N TRP A 110 -12.71 2.05 12.15
CA TRP A 110 -11.66 1.50 12.98
C TRP A 110 -10.33 1.31 12.24
N HIS A 111 -10.33 1.04 10.91
CA HIS A 111 -9.09 1.01 10.12
C HIS A 111 -8.36 2.36 10.18
N LYS A 112 -9.12 3.46 10.09
CA LYS A 112 -8.56 4.81 10.11
C LYS A 112 -8.06 5.18 11.51
N GLU A 113 -8.71 4.68 12.56
CA GLU A 113 -8.26 4.83 13.95
C GLU A 113 -6.98 4.06 14.18
N PHE A 114 -6.96 2.75 13.85
CA PHE A 114 -5.78 1.89 13.89
C PHE A 114 -4.57 2.52 13.18
N LEU A 115 -4.74 3.03 11.97
CA LEU A 115 -3.66 3.68 11.22
C LEU A 115 -3.17 4.97 11.90
N ARG A 116 -4.07 5.78 12.48
CA ARG A 116 -3.67 7.00 13.21
C ARG A 116 -2.92 6.66 14.49
N ASP A 117 -3.41 5.69 15.25
CA ASP A 117 -2.81 5.26 16.51
C ASP A 117 -1.43 4.64 16.28
N THR A 118 -1.30 3.80 15.25
CA THR A 118 -0.04 3.15 14.86
C THR A 118 1.06 4.17 14.55
N PHE A 119 0.69 5.33 14.00
CA PHE A 119 1.62 6.39 13.63
C PHE A 119 1.55 7.60 14.56
N SER A 120 0.91 7.45 15.72
CA SER A 120 0.83 8.50 16.73
C SER A 120 2.23 8.90 17.18
N GLY A 121 2.51 10.20 17.23
CA GLY A 121 3.83 10.74 17.55
C GLY A 121 4.88 10.62 16.44
N ARG A 122 4.67 9.79 15.40
CA ARG A 122 5.59 9.70 14.25
C ARG A 122 5.40 10.83 13.25
N PHE A 123 4.15 11.18 12.95
CA PHE A 123 3.81 12.28 12.04
C PHE A 123 3.02 13.36 12.80
N ARG A 124 3.29 14.63 12.49
CA ARG A 124 2.51 15.75 13.03
C ARG A 124 1.09 15.78 12.49
N LYS A 125 0.90 15.31 11.25
CA LYS A 125 -0.40 15.23 10.60
C LYS A 125 -0.49 14.00 9.70
N ILE A 126 -1.60 13.28 9.81
CA ILE A 126 -1.92 12.14 8.96
C ILE A 126 -3.24 12.39 8.26
N THR A 127 -3.25 12.23 6.94
CA THR A 127 -4.46 12.26 6.12
C THR A 127 -4.68 10.87 5.54
N ILE A 128 -5.89 10.31 5.65
CA ILE A 128 -6.23 8.97 5.17
C ILE A 128 -7.37 9.08 4.16
N GLY A 129 -7.12 8.67 2.92
CA GLY A 129 -8.11 8.61 1.84
C GLY A 129 -8.34 7.19 1.36
N SER A 130 -9.58 6.90 0.96
CA SER A 130 -9.99 5.61 0.38
C SER A 130 -10.66 5.86 -0.96
N PHE A 131 -10.25 5.17 -2.00
CA PHE A 131 -10.72 5.38 -3.36
C PHE A 131 -11.31 4.07 -3.87
N VAL A 132 -12.59 4.09 -4.25
CA VAL A 132 -13.25 2.88 -4.75
C VAL A 132 -13.35 2.98 -6.27
N LYS A 133 -12.70 2.06 -6.96
CA LYS A 133 -12.70 1.96 -8.42
C LYS A 133 -14.14 1.89 -8.98
N LYS A 134 -14.47 2.78 -9.92
CA LYS A 134 -15.76 2.81 -10.62
C LYS A 134 -15.62 2.11 -11.97
N LYS A 135 -16.76 1.69 -12.56
CA LYS A 135 -16.78 1.02 -13.86
C LYS A 135 -16.09 1.89 -14.93
N HIS A 136 -15.08 1.34 -15.60
CA HIS A 136 -14.30 1.94 -16.70
C HIS A 136 -13.35 3.11 -16.37
N VAL A 137 -13.45 3.75 -15.20
CA VAL A 137 -12.59 4.88 -14.80
C VAL A 137 -12.14 4.71 -13.36
N HIS A 138 -10.83 4.81 -13.14
CA HIS A 138 -10.24 4.88 -11.81
C HIS A 138 -9.95 6.35 -11.49
N GLU A 139 -10.73 6.96 -10.59
CA GLU A 139 -10.52 8.35 -10.14
C GLU A 139 -9.79 8.33 -8.80
N CYS A 140 -8.47 8.49 -8.84
CA CYS A 140 -7.59 8.34 -7.67
C CYS A 140 -6.30 9.16 -7.83
N PRO A 141 -5.50 9.33 -6.76
CA PRO A 141 -4.15 9.85 -6.85
C PRO A 141 -3.23 8.93 -7.67
N THR A 142 -2.22 9.50 -8.30
CA THR A 142 -1.23 8.74 -9.10
C THR A 142 -0.61 7.60 -8.31
N VAL A 143 -0.26 7.81 -7.03
CA VAL A 143 0.34 6.74 -6.20
C VAL A 143 -0.55 5.49 -6.07
N ILE A 144 -1.88 5.64 -6.04
CA ILE A 144 -2.78 4.47 -5.99
C ILE A 144 -2.75 3.74 -7.32
N TYR A 145 -2.84 4.48 -8.42
CA TYR A 145 -2.84 3.88 -9.75
C TYR A 145 -1.51 3.13 -10.04
N ILE A 146 -0.38 3.67 -9.58
CA ILE A 146 0.91 2.96 -9.65
C ILE A 146 0.92 1.72 -8.75
N ALA A 147 0.30 1.77 -7.56
CA ALA A 147 0.18 0.61 -6.68
C ALA A 147 -0.65 -0.53 -7.31
N ASP A 148 -1.76 -0.26 -8.01
CA ASP A 148 -2.55 -1.28 -8.76
C ASP A 148 -1.69 -2.02 -9.78
N ILE A 149 -0.96 -1.24 -10.58
CA ILE A 149 -0.05 -1.76 -11.61
C ILE A 149 1.05 -2.62 -10.97
N LEU A 150 1.64 -2.15 -9.86
CA LEU A 150 2.71 -2.81 -9.12
C LEU A 150 2.26 -4.12 -8.48
N ALA A 151 1.15 -4.09 -7.73
CA ALA A 151 0.60 -5.25 -7.04
C ALA A 151 0.31 -6.38 -8.03
N HIS A 152 -0.28 -6.05 -9.18
CA HIS A 152 -0.53 -7.02 -10.23
C HIS A 152 0.75 -7.57 -10.88
N ASP A 153 1.77 -6.75 -11.12
CA ASP A 153 3.03 -7.23 -11.71
C ASP A 153 3.77 -8.18 -10.79
N ILE A 154 3.85 -7.85 -9.51
CA ILE A 154 4.44 -8.73 -8.50
C ILE A 154 3.64 -10.03 -8.40
N TYR A 155 2.31 -9.95 -8.43
CA TYR A 155 1.45 -11.14 -8.39
C TYR A 155 1.66 -12.09 -9.58
N THR A 156 1.79 -11.53 -10.78
CA THR A 156 1.99 -12.30 -12.01
C THR A 156 3.42 -12.84 -12.16
N SER A 157 4.37 -12.34 -11.37
CA SER A 157 5.76 -12.81 -11.34
C SER A 157 5.88 -14.25 -10.79
N THR A 158 7.07 -14.83 -10.93
CA THR A 158 7.36 -16.16 -10.36
C THR A 158 7.51 -16.09 -8.84
N TYR A 159 7.20 -17.19 -8.15
CA TYR A 159 7.38 -17.27 -6.69
C TYR A 159 8.83 -16.93 -6.28
N ARG A 160 9.82 -17.42 -7.02
CA ARG A 160 11.24 -17.16 -6.74
C ARG A 160 11.57 -15.67 -6.83
N GLU A 161 11.05 -14.96 -7.83
CA GLU A 161 11.26 -13.51 -7.97
C GLU A 161 10.60 -12.76 -6.81
N VAL A 162 9.38 -13.15 -6.41
CA VAL A 162 8.66 -12.53 -5.31
C VAL A 162 9.41 -12.70 -3.98
N ILE A 163 9.82 -13.92 -3.63
CA ILE A 163 10.45 -14.21 -2.34
C ILE A 163 11.84 -13.56 -2.20
N ASN A 164 12.60 -13.50 -3.29
CA ASN A 164 13.98 -12.96 -3.28
C ASN A 164 14.06 -11.46 -3.63
N ASN A 165 12.92 -10.78 -3.80
CA ASN A 165 12.91 -9.35 -4.10
C ASN A 165 13.34 -8.55 -2.85
N GLU A 166 14.33 -7.67 -3.01
CA GLU A 166 14.85 -6.81 -1.94
C GLU A 166 13.81 -5.83 -1.37
N LYS A 167 12.77 -5.50 -2.15
CA LYS A 167 11.68 -4.61 -1.75
C LYS A 167 10.57 -5.33 -1.00
N ARG A 168 10.70 -6.65 -0.80
CA ARG A 168 9.75 -7.46 -0.04
C ARG A 168 9.93 -7.24 1.46
N VAL A 169 8.84 -6.94 2.13
CA VAL A 169 8.76 -6.83 3.59
C VAL A 169 8.08 -8.08 4.14
N ALA A 170 8.74 -8.74 5.10
CA ALA A 170 8.13 -9.84 5.82
C ALA A 170 7.13 -9.29 6.86
N VAL A 171 5.91 -9.82 6.86
CA VAL A 171 4.85 -9.43 7.79
C VAL A 171 4.42 -10.65 8.59
N ASP A 172 4.29 -10.48 9.91
CA ASP A 172 3.78 -11.53 10.80
C ASP A 172 2.25 -11.60 10.69
N GLU A 173 1.76 -12.56 9.92
CA GLU A 173 0.33 -12.79 9.68
C GLU A 173 -0.42 -13.17 10.96
N SER A 174 0.25 -13.80 11.94
CA SER A 174 -0.35 -14.13 13.25
C SER A 174 -0.61 -12.87 14.06
N ARG A 175 0.29 -11.87 13.97
CA ARG A 175 0.07 -10.56 14.57
C ARG A 175 -1.08 -9.82 13.91
N LEU A 176 -1.21 -9.89 12.58
CA LEU A 176 -2.34 -9.28 11.87
C LEU A 176 -3.67 -9.89 12.35
N LEU A 177 -3.75 -11.22 12.41
CA LEU A 177 -4.93 -11.93 12.94
C LEU A 177 -5.26 -11.50 14.37
N ARG A 178 -4.26 -11.28 15.23
CA ARG A 178 -4.50 -10.75 16.59
C ARG A 178 -5.03 -9.33 16.59
N ILE A 179 -4.63 -8.46 15.66
CA ILE A 179 -5.20 -7.10 15.55
C ILE A 179 -6.67 -7.19 15.12
N VAL A 180 -6.96 -8.04 14.14
CA VAL A 180 -8.32 -8.29 13.67
C VAL A 180 -9.22 -8.85 14.78
N ASN A 181 -8.74 -9.84 15.51
CA ASN A 181 -9.49 -10.49 16.59
C ASN A 181 -9.50 -9.65 17.88
N GLY A 182 -8.44 -8.88 18.12
CA GLY A 182 -8.15 -8.07 19.30
C GLY A 182 -8.92 -6.74 19.39
N GLY A 183 -9.82 -6.47 18.44
CA GLY A 183 -11.03 -5.68 18.74
C GLY A 183 -11.88 -6.30 19.89
N LYS A 184 -11.54 -7.52 20.32
CA LYS A 184 -11.81 -8.11 21.64
C LYS A 184 -10.61 -8.97 22.05
N TYR A 185 -9.69 -8.46 22.85
CA TYR A 185 -9.03 -9.16 23.96
C TYR A 185 -8.05 -8.15 24.56
N GLU A 186 -8.36 -7.75 25.78
CA GLU A 186 -7.54 -6.94 26.69
C GLU A 186 -6.10 -7.48 26.82
#